data_AF-K6W0B3-F1
#
_entry.id   AF-K6W0B3-F1
#
_cell.length_a   1.000
_cell.length_b   1.000
_cell.length_c   1.000
_cell.angle_alpha   90.00
_cell.angle_beta   90.00
_cell.angle_gamma   90.00
#
_symmetry.space_group_name_H-M   'P 1'
#
loop_
_entity.id
_entity.type
_entity.pdbx_description
1 polymer ?
#
loop_
_entity_poly.entity_id
_entity_poly.type
_entity_poly.pdbx_seq_one_letter_code
_entity_poly.pdbx_strand_id
1 'polypeptide(L)'
;TPADITALGARLLAHLDPDGTLADDTDRKRRRNLSVHRQRGDGTAKMTANLTPELLARVTMLLAVWATPGMNNPDDPHSPHGSIEDADPDTVAAAAERDDRTPAQLNHDAFNALLKAVFEDGLLGKSHRGLPTQLIIKADLTDLRREAGFATTATGTLIPIPELIDMAADA
;
A
#
# COMPACT_ATOMS: atom_id res chain seq x y z
N THR A 1 19.11 -16.71 8.13
CA THR A 1 18.72 -15.32 8.48
C THR A 1 17.48 -15.33 9.36
N PRO A 2 17.09 -14.23 10.02
CA PRO A 2 15.84 -14.18 10.78
C PRO A 2 14.61 -14.58 9.95
N ALA A 3 14.58 -14.22 8.65
CA ALA A 3 13.54 -14.61 7.71
C ALA A 3 13.48 -16.14 7.50
N ASP A 4 14.64 -16.78 7.36
CA ASP A 4 14.72 -18.24 7.20
C ASP A 4 14.21 -18.98 8.45
N ILE A 5 14.45 -18.43 9.64
CA ILE A 5 13.99 -19.02 10.92
C ILE A 5 12.46 -18.89 11.04
N THR A 6 11.88 -17.75 10.65
CA THR A 6 10.42 -17.58 10.62
C THR A 6 9.75 -18.51 9.60
N ALA A 7 10.34 -18.65 8.41
CA ALA A 7 9.85 -19.56 7.38
C ALA A 7 9.92 -21.03 7.83
N LEU A 8 11.03 -21.43 8.47
CA LEU A 8 11.20 -22.78 9.02
C LEU A 8 10.21 -23.05 10.16
N GLY A 9 10.00 -22.08 11.05
CA GLY A 9 9.05 -22.16 12.16
C GLY A 9 7.59 -22.29 11.69
N ALA A 10 7.19 -21.51 10.70
CA ALA A 10 5.86 -21.63 10.09
C ALA A 10 5.64 -22.99 9.43
N ARG A 11 6.68 -23.52 8.76
CA ARG A 11 6.66 -24.83 8.10
C ARG A 11 6.64 -25.99 9.12
N LEU A 12 7.33 -25.86 10.25
CA LEU A 12 7.30 -26.79 11.37
C LEU A 12 5.92 -26.82 12.03
N LEU A 13 5.32 -25.67 12.30
CA LEU A 13 3.96 -25.57 12.85
C LEU A 13 2.91 -26.17 11.91
N ALA A 14 3.04 -25.95 10.60
CA ALA A 14 2.18 -26.55 9.59
C ALA A 14 2.34 -28.09 9.48
N HIS A 15 3.51 -28.63 9.84
CA HIS A 15 3.74 -30.07 9.94
C HIS A 15 3.26 -30.69 11.27
N LEU A 16 3.16 -29.88 12.33
CA LEU A 16 2.73 -30.32 13.66
C LEU A 16 1.20 -30.41 13.81
N ASP A 17 0.44 -29.62 13.06
CA ASP A 17 -1.02 -29.72 12.97
C ASP A 17 -1.46 -29.82 11.49
N PRO A 18 -1.18 -30.95 10.82
CA PRO A 18 -1.48 -31.13 9.40
C PRO A 18 -2.99 -31.15 9.11
N ASP A 19 -3.81 -31.46 10.12
CA ASP A 19 -5.28 -31.58 10.03
C ASP A 19 -6.01 -30.31 10.50
N GLY A 20 -5.31 -29.31 11.07
CA GLY A 20 -5.85 -28.00 11.44
C GLY A 20 -6.82 -28.00 12.62
N THR A 21 -6.78 -29.01 13.49
CA THR A 21 -7.77 -29.18 14.56
C THR A 21 -7.62 -28.16 15.70
N LEU A 22 -6.47 -27.47 15.79
CA LEU A 22 -6.23 -26.41 16.77
C LEU A 22 -6.60 -25.02 16.25
N ALA A 23 -6.92 -24.89 14.95
CA ALA A 23 -7.39 -23.66 14.30
C ALA A 23 -8.28 -24.00 13.09
N ASP A 24 -9.50 -24.45 13.38
CA ASP A 24 -10.54 -24.78 12.39
C ASP A 24 -10.66 -23.67 11.32
N ASP A 25 -10.81 -24.06 10.05
CA ASP A 25 -11.12 -23.17 8.93
C ASP A 25 -12.26 -22.20 9.28
N THR A 26 -13.24 -22.66 10.08
CA THR A 26 -14.34 -21.84 10.58
C THR A 26 -13.85 -20.68 11.46
N ASP A 27 -12.90 -20.93 12.36
CA ASP A 27 -12.34 -19.91 13.27
C ASP A 27 -11.47 -18.92 12.50
N ARG A 28 -10.62 -19.40 11.56
CA ARG A 28 -9.85 -18.53 10.64
C ARG A 28 -10.78 -17.64 9.81
N LYS A 29 -11.86 -18.19 9.24
CA LYS A 29 -12.88 -17.41 8.53
C LYS A 29 -13.52 -16.37 9.44
N ARG A 30 -13.85 -16.69 10.69
CA ARG A 30 -14.46 -15.73 11.64
C ARG A 30 -13.53 -14.59 12.05
N ARG A 31 -12.23 -14.86 12.20
CA ARG A 31 -11.24 -13.89 12.68
C ARG A 31 -10.70 -12.96 11.60
N ARG A 32 -10.87 -13.31 10.32
CA ARG A 32 -10.38 -12.50 9.18
C ARG A 32 -10.93 -11.08 9.26
N ASN A 33 -10.05 -10.10 9.17
CA ASN A 33 -10.43 -8.68 9.16
C ASN A 33 -9.37 -7.85 8.45
N LEU A 34 -9.79 -6.68 7.98
CA LEU A 34 -8.93 -5.62 7.48
C LEU A 34 -9.59 -4.30 7.87
N SER A 35 -8.92 -3.52 8.70
CA SER A 35 -9.45 -2.29 9.27
C SER A 35 -8.45 -1.17 9.12
N VAL A 36 -8.89 -0.04 8.56
CA VAL A 36 -8.18 1.23 8.59
C VAL A 36 -8.70 2.03 9.78
N HIS A 37 -7.80 2.45 10.66
CA HIS A 37 -8.12 3.22 11.86
C HIS A 37 -8.33 4.69 11.53
N ARG A 38 -8.87 5.44 12.50
CA ARG A 38 -9.02 6.89 12.36
C ARG A 38 -7.68 7.57 12.08
N GLN A 39 -7.71 8.56 11.20
CA GLN A 39 -6.59 9.46 10.95
C GLN A 39 -6.14 10.15 12.25
N ARG A 40 -4.82 10.18 12.46
CA ARG A 40 -4.15 10.83 13.58
C ARG A 40 -3.95 12.31 13.29
N GLY A 41 -3.51 13.06 14.31
CA GLY A 41 -3.24 14.50 14.18
C GLY A 41 -2.09 14.82 13.24
N ASP A 42 -1.21 13.85 12.94
CA ASP A 42 -0.12 13.97 11.97
C ASP A 42 -0.54 13.63 10.53
N GLY A 43 -1.84 13.38 10.28
CA GLY A 43 -2.34 13.00 8.97
C GLY A 43 -2.22 11.51 8.64
N THR A 44 -1.50 10.72 9.43
CA THR A 44 -1.32 9.28 9.19
C THR A 44 -2.45 8.44 9.78
N ALA A 45 -2.62 7.21 9.32
CA ALA A 45 -3.56 6.25 9.91
C ALA A 45 -2.93 4.86 10.04
N LYS A 46 -3.34 4.12 11.07
CA LYS A 46 -2.93 2.71 11.21
C LYS A 46 -3.84 1.83 10.36
N MET A 47 -3.29 0.80 9.73
CA MET A 47 -4.05 -0.32 9.20
C MET A 47 -3.75 -1.58 10.03
N THR A 48 -4.77 -2.38 10.33
CA THR A 48 -4.62 -3.67 11.04
C THR A 48 -5.41 -4.74 10.33
N ALA A 49 -4.85 -5.94 10.24
CA ALA A 49 -5.49 -7.04 9.55
C ALA A 49 -5.14 -8.39 10.17
N ASN A 50 -6.10 -9.32 10.11
CA ASN A 50 -5.87 -10.75 10.26
C ASN A 50 -6.12 -11.39 8.89
N LEU A 51 -5.03 -11.76 8.21
CA LEU A 51 -5.09 -12.26 6.83
C LEU A 51 -5.42 -13.76 6.81
N THR A 52 -6.23 -14.18 5.85
CA THR A 52 -6.35 -15.60 5.50
C THR A 52 -5.05 -16.08 4.82
N PRO A 53 -4.78 -17.39 4.76
CA PRO A 53 -3.60 -17.90 4.04
C PRO A 53 -3.55 -17.44 2.58
N GLU A 54 -4.69 -17.37 1.90
CA GLU A 54 -4.81 -16.88 0.52
C GLU A 54 -4.40 -15.40 0.40
N LEU A 55 -4.95 -14.53 1.26
CA LEU A 55 -4.62 -13.11 1.23
C LEU A 55 -3.17 -12.85 1.66
N LEU A 56 -2.68 -13.59 2.66
CA LEU A 56 -1.28 -13.54 3.09
C LEU A 56 -0.33 -13.89 1.93
N ALA A 57 -0.61 -14.97 1.19
CA ALA A 57 0.21 -15.36 0.04
C ALA A 57 0.23 -14.26 -1.03
N ARG A 58 -0.93 -13.67 -1.36
CA ARG A 58 -1.02 -12.58 -2.34
C ARG A 58 -0.28 -11.32 -1.89
N VAL A 59 -0.47 -10.89 -0.66
CA VAL A 59 0.20 -9.69 -0.12
C VAL A 59 1.70 -9.89 -0.04
N THR A 60 2.18 -11.04 0.44
CA THR A 60 3.62 -11.32 0.52
C THR A 60 4.25 -11.36 -0.87
N MET A 61 3.60 -11.98 -1.87
CA MET A 61 4.11 -11.99 -3.25
C MET A 61 4.11 -10.60 -3.88
N LEU A 62 3.04 -9.82 -3.69
CA LEU A 62 2.98 -8.44 -4.15
C LEU A 62 4.16 -7.62 -3.61
N LEU A 63 4.36 -7.65 -2.29
CA LEU A 63 5.43 -6.88 -1.65
C LEU A 63 6.81 -7.37 -2.09
N ALA A 64 7.00 -8.68 -2.26
CA ALA A 64 8.27 -9.22 -2.75
C ALA A 64 8.64 -8.70 -4.17
N VAL A 65 7.64 -8.37 -4.99
CA VAL A 65 7.87 -7.88 -6.36
C VAL A 65 7.93 -6.35 -6.38
N TRP A 66 7.00 -5.66 -5.71
CA TRP A 66 6.81 -4.21 -5.83
C TRP A 66 7.58 -3.39 -4.78
N ALA A 67 7.93 -3.96 -3.63
CA ALA A 67 8.66 -3.29 -2.54
C ALA A 67 10.18 -3.56 -2.60
N THR A 68 10.72 -3.64 -3.81
CA THR A 68 12.17 -3.83 -4.04
C THR A 68 12.88 -2.46 -3.96
N PRO A 69 14.07 -2.37 -3.33
CA PRO A 69 14.85 -1.12 -3.35
C PRO A 69 15.05 -0.59 -4.77
N GLY A 70 14.89 0.72 -4.94
CA GLY A 70 14.95 1.40 -6.23
C GLY A 70 13.63 1.44 -7.00
N MET A 71 12.61 0.66 -6.61
CA MET A 71 11.28 0.66 -7.23
C MET A 71 10.29 1.51 -6.45
N ASN A 72 9.31 2.10 -7.16
CA ASN A 72 8.14 2.75 -6.58
C ASN A 72 8.51 3.78 -5.49
N ASN A 73 9.56 4.57 -5.72
CA ASN A 73 9.97 5.62 -4.79
C ASN A 73 9.34 6.96 -5.19
N PRO A 74 8.40 7.52 -4.39
CA PRO A 74 7.79 8.81 -4.70
C PRO A 74 8.78 9.99 -4.58
N ASP A 75 9.83 9.86 -3.77
CA ASP A 75 10.82 10.92 -3.54
C ASP A 75 11.95 10.92 -4.58
N ASP A 76 11.91 9.98 -5.52
CA ASP A 76 12.92 9.81 -6.55
C ASP A 76 12.32 9.89 -7.97
N PRO A 77 12.50 11.01 -8.67
CA PRO A 77 12.00 11.19 -10.04
C PRO A 77 12.54 10.22 -11.09
N HIS A 78 13.62 9.48 -10.78
CA HIS A 78 14.19 8.48 -11.68
C HIS A 78 13.95 7.04 -11.19
N SER A 79 13.16 6.85 -10.14
CA SER A 79 12.73 5.53 -9.72
C SER A 79 11.67 4.99 -10.68
N PRO A 80 11.83 3.78 -11.23
CA PRO A 80 10.78 3.14 -12.02
C PRO A 80 9.57 2.78 -11.15
N HIS A 81 8.38 2.86 -11.76
CA HIS A 81 7.10 2.52 -11.13
C HIS A 81 6.53 1.22 -11.70
N GLY A 82 5.73 0.50 -10.89
CA GLY A 82 5.06 -0.73 -11.29
C GLY A 82 5.85 -1.99 -10.94
N SER A 83 5.82 -2.98 -11.85
CA SER A 83 6.55 -4.24 -11.70
C SER A 83 8.02 -4.08 -12.05
N ILE A 84 8.90 -4.71 -11.27
CA ILE A 84 10.33 -4.77 -11.58
C ILE A 84 10.63 -5.44 -12.93
N GLU A 85 9.76 -6.35 -13.39
CA GLU A 85 9.91 -7.03 -14.68
C GLU A 85 9.73 -6.10 -15.88
N ASP A 86 8.98 -5.00 -15.70
CA ASP A 86 8.72 -4.00 -16.75
C ASP A 86 9.78 -2.88 -16.73
N ALA A 87 10.64 -2.85 -15.71
CA ALA A 87 11.63 -1.82 -15.51
C ALA A 87 12.99 -2.18 -16.13
N ASP A 88 13.71 -1.15 -16.60
CA ASP A 88 15.08 -1.30 -17.07
C ASP A 88 16.02 -1.67 -15.89
N PRO A 89 16.75 -2.81 -15.96
CA PRO A 89 17.55 -3.29 -14.83
C PRO A 89 18.64 -2.31 -14.35
N ASP A 90 19.26 -1.56 -15.27
CA ASP A 90 20.31 -0.60 -14.93
C ASP A 90 19.72 0.61 -14.18
N THR A 91 18.54 1.06 -14.60
CA THR A 91 17.77 2.11 -13.91
C THR A 91 17.38 1.68 -12.50
N VAL A 92 16.90 0.45 -12.33
CA VAL A 92 16.56 -0.11 -11.00
C VAL A 92 17.80 -0.17 -10.11
N ALA A 93 18.93 -0.65 -10.62
CA ALA A 93 20.18 -0.75 -9.86
C ALA A 93 20.67 0.63 -9.39
N ALA A 94 20.67 1.63 -10.28
CA ALA A 94 21.08 2.99 -9.95
C ALA A 94 20.13 3.67 -8.95
N ALA A 95 18.83 3.41 -9.02
CA ALA A 95 17.86 3.87 -8.03
C ALA A 95 18.06 3.17 -6.67
N ALA A 96 18.33 1.86 -6.67
CA ALA A 96 18.54 1.08 -5.46
C ALA A 96 19.77 1.54 -4.66
N GLU A 97 20.84 1.99 -5.32
CA GLU A 97 22.06 2.49 -4.65
C GLU A 97 21.83 3.73 -3.77
N ARG A 98 20.80 4.52 -4.09
CA ARG A 98 20.44 5.75 -3.39
C ARG A 98 19.10 5.66 -2.67
N ASP A 99 18.54 4.46 -2.57
CA ASP A 99 17.32 4.19 -1.82
C ASP A 99 17.65 3.88 -0.36
N ASP A 100 17.36 4.82 0.53
CA ASP A 100 17.61 4.73 1.97
C ASP A 100 16.35 4.36 2.77
N ARG A 101 15.25 4.04 2.08
CA ARG A 101 13.99 3.67 2.71
C ARG A 101 14.11 2.36 3.48
N THR A 102 13.48 2.32 4.65
CA THR A 102 13.36 1.08 5.42
C THR A 102 12.44 0.07 4.72
N PRO A 103 12.53 -1.24 5.02
CA PRO A 103 11.60 -2.23 4.47
C PRO A 103 10.11 -1.91 4.70
N ALA A 104 9.78 -1.24 5.81
CA ALA A 104 8.41 -0.83 6.08
C ALA A 104 7.95 0.32 5.18
N GLN A 105 8.85 1.25 4.84
CA GLN A 105 8.58 2.35 3.89
C GLN A 105 8.47 1.81 2.46
N LEU A 106 9.37 0.91 2.05
CA LEU A 106 9.27 0.22 0.74
C LEU A 106 7.90 -0.46 0.57
N ASN A 107 7.44 -1.18 1.61
CA ASN A 107 6.13 -1.83 1.58
C ASN A 107 4.97 -0.83 1.51
N HIS A 108 5.08 0.30 2.21
CA HIS A 108 4.09 1.37 2.18
C HIS A 108 3.95 1.95 0.77
N ASP A 109 5.08 2.32 0.16
CA ASP A 109 5.09 3.00 -1.14
C ASP A 109 4.69 2.04 -2.27
N ALA A 110 5.13 0.78 -2.22
CA ALA A 110 4.67 -0.27 -3.11
C ALA A 110 3.15 -0.49 -3.04
N PHE A 111 2.58 -0.48 -1.83
CA PHE A 111 1.14 -0.62 -1.66
C PHE A 111 0.39 0.60 -2.20
N ASN A 112 0.92 1.82 -2.00
CA ASN A 112 0.34 3.03 -2.56
C ASN A 112 0.41 3.05 -4.10
N ALA A 113 1.55 2.66 -4.68
CA ALA A 113 1.74 2.55 -6.13
C ALA A 113 0.78 1.52 -6.76
N LEU A 114 0.56 0.37 -6.10
CA LEU A 114 -0.46 -0.59 -6.54
C LEU A 114 -1.85 0.06 -6.55
N LEU A 115 -2.23 0.78 -5.49
CA LEU A 115 -3.55 1.42 -5.43
C LEU A 115 -3.70 2.49 -6.52
N LYS A 116 -2.65 3.27 -6.80
CA LYS A 116 -2.62 4.22 -7.91
C LYS A 116 -2.89 3.51 -9.24
N ALA A 117 -2.16 2.43 -9.54
CA ALA A 117 -2.37 1.64 -10.75
C ALA A 117 -3.80 1.06 -10.83
N VAL A 118 -4.38 0.62 -9.71
CA VAL A 118 -5.76 0.12 -9.63
C VAL A 118 -6.80 1.22 -9.93
N PHE A 119 -6.55 2.46 -9.50
CA PHE A 119 -7.40 3.60 -9.84
C PHE A 119 -7.29 3.96 -11.32
N GLU A 120 -6.08 3.97 -11.88
CA GLU A 120 -5.80 4.30 -13.28
C GLU A 120 -6.36 3.25 -14.26
N ASP A 121 -6.24 1.96 -13.93
CA ASP A 121 -6.80 0.86 -14.73
C ASP A 121 -8.34 0.76 -14.61
N GLY A 122 -8.95 1.50 -13.69
CA GLY A 122 -10.41 1.54 -13.50
C GLY A 122 -10.98 0.25 -12.90
N LEU A 123 -10.15 -0.57 -12.24
CA LEU A 123 -10.54 -1.87 -11.67
C LEU A 123 -11.56 -1.77 -10.53
N LEU A 124 -11.70 -0.58 -9.93
CA LEU A 124 -12.71 -0.33 -8.90
C LEU A 124 -14.13 -0.15 -9.49
N GLY A 125 -14.27 -0.26 -10.81
CA GLY A 125 -15.53 -0.16 -11.53
C GLY A 125 -15.93 1.29 -11.85
N LYS A 126 -17.00 1.45 -12.63
CA LYS A 126 -17.38 2.75 -13.21
C LYS A 126 -18.00 3.72 -12.21
N SER A 127 -18.72 3.22 -11.21
CA SER A 127 -19.38 4.09 -10.23
C SER A 127 -19.62 3.41 -8.89
N HIS A 128 -19.55 4.20 -7.83
CA HIS A 128 -19.99 3.83 -6.49
C HIS A 128 -20.99 4.88 -5.97
N ARG A 129 -22.23 4.45 -5.67
CA ARG A 129 -23.34 5.34 -5.25
C ARG A 129 -23.63 6.49 -6.22
N GLY A 130 -23.50 6.25 -7.53
CA GLY A 130 -23.79 7.23 -8.58
C GLY A 130 -22.67 8.23 -8.87
N LEU A 131 -21.50 8.08 -8.25
CA LEU A 131 -20.31 8.89 -8.52
C LEU A 131 -19.20 8.03 -9.16
N PRO A 132 -18.35 8.59 -10.03
CA PRO A 132 -17.17 7.90 -10.55
C PRO A 132 -16.32 7.34 -9.42
N THR A 133 -15.74 6.14 -9.61
CA THR A 133 -14.85 5.54 -8.62
C THR A 133 -13.44 6.16 -8.74
N GLN A 134 -13.37 7.45 -8.43
CA GLN A 134 -12.17 8.28 -8.42
C GLN A 134 -11.98 8.90 -7.03
N LEU A 135 -10.77 9.37 -6.73
CA LEU A 135 -10.50 10.11 -5.51
C LEU A 135 -11.07 11.53 -5.62
N ILE A 136 -12.27 11.74 -5.08
CA ILE A 136 -12.90 13.08 -5.05
C ILE A 136 -12.36 13.84 -3.84
N ILE A 137 -11.71 14.97 -4.10
CA ILE A 137 -11.10 15.83 -3.09
C ILE A 137 -11.71 17.23 -3.16
N LYS A 138 -12.08 17.78 -2.01
CA LYS A 138 -12.57 19.15 -1.86
C LYS A 138 -11.53 19.98 -1.12
N ALA A 139 -11.13 21.11 -1.69
CA ALA A 139 -10.24 22.10 -1.07
C ALA A 139 -10.88 23.50 -1.14
N ASP A 140 -10.52 24.37 -0.20
CA ASP A 140 -10.86 25.80 -0.28
C ASP A 140 -9.89 26.51 -1.24
N LEU A 141 -10.41 27.40 -2.08
CA LEU A 141 -9.59 28.14 -3.04
C LEU A 141 -8.56 29.04 -2.34
N THR A 142 -8.89 29.60 -1.19
CA THR A 142 -7.99 30.45 -0.40
C THR A 142 -6.83 29.64 0.16
N ASP A 143 -7.12 28.44 0.63
CA ASP A 143 -6.13 27.49 1.16
C ASP A 143 -5.18 27.03 0.04
N LEU A 144 -5.72 26.68 -1.13
CA LEU A 144 -4.93 26.39 -2.33
C LEU A 144 -4.00 27.53 -2.72
N ARG A 145 -4.49 28.77 -2.76
CA ARG A 145 -3.67 29.95 -3.12
C ARG A 145 -2.59 30.28 -2.10
N ARG A 146 -2.75 29.84 -0.85
CA ARG A 146 -1.78 30.02 0.23
C ARG A 146 -0.86 28.82 0.41
N GLU A 147 -1.11 27.72 -0.32
CA GLU A 147 -0.43 26.43 -0.15
C GLU A 147 -0.46 25.94 1.30
N ALA A 148 -1.56 26.21 2.00
CA ALA A 148 -1.69 25.95 3.43
C ALA A 148 -3.12 25.56 3.79
N GLY A 149 -3.28 24.77 4.85
CA GLY A 149 -4.57 24.24 5.26
C GLY A 149 -4.74 22.79 4.84
N PHE A 150 -6.00 22.33 4.77
CA PHE A 150 -6.34 20.94 4.47
C PHE A 150 -7.46 20.84 3.44
N ALA A 151 -7.28 19.91 2.51
CA ALA A 151 -8.36 19.38 1.70
C ALA A 151 -9.03 18.19 2.40
N THR A 152 -10.24 17.83 1.96
CA THR A 152 -10.99 16.68 2.49
C THR A 152 -11.45 15.79 1.36
N THR A 153 -11.21 14.49 1.46
CA THR A 153 -11.72 13.50 0.52
C THR A 153 -13.21 13.23 0.76
N ALA A 154 -13.92 12.69 -0.24
CA ALA A 154 -15.32 12.26 -0.06
C ALA A 154 -15.50 11.19 1.03
N THR A 155 -14.45 10.46 1.40
CA THR A 155 -14.44 9.47 2.49
C THR A 155 -14.07 10.08 3.85
N GLY A 156 -13.75 11.38 3.91
CA GLY A 156 -13.47 12.12 5.14
C GLY A 156 -11.99 12.16 5.58
N THR A 157 -11.06 11.72 4.74
CA THR A 157 -9.62 11.87 4.98
C THR A 157 -9.21 13.33 4.76
N LEU A 158 -8.42 13.89 5.67
CA LEU A 158 -7.81 15.20 5.50
C LEU A 158 -6.46 15.06 4.80
N ILE A 159 -6.17 15.92 3.83
CA ILE A 159 -4.90 15.93 3.09
C ILE A 159 -4.33 17.34 3.20
N PRO A 160 -3.08 17.54 3.67
CA PRO A 160 -2.42 18.84 3.62
C PRO A 160 -2.42 19.41 2.20
N ILE A 161 -2.66 20.72 2.04
CA ILE A 161 -2.70 21.34 0.72
C ILE A 161 -1.42 21.14 -0.10
N PRO A 162 -0.20 21.22 0.47
CA PRO A 162 1.02 20.91 -0.29
C PRO A 162 1.01 19.49 -0.88
N GLU A 163 0.67 18.49 -0.06
CA GLU A 163 0.57 17.10 -0.52
C GLU A 163 -0.52 16.93 -1.59
N LEU A 164 -1.65 17.64 -1.47
CA LEU A 164 -2.68 17.64 -2.52
C LEU A 164 -2.14 18.20 -3.84
N ILE A 165 -1.33 19.25 -3.80
CA ILE A 165 -0.74 19.85 -5.00
C ILE A 165 0.20 18.84 -5.68
N ASP A 166 1.06 18.18 -4.90
CA ASP A 166 1.97 17.14 -5.40
C ASP A 166 1.18 15.96 -6.00
N MET A 167 0.15 15.48 -5.29
CA MET A 167 -0.74 14.42 -5.77
C MET A 167 -1.46 14.82 -7.07
N ALA A 168 -1.87 16.08 -7.22
CA ALA A 168 -2.57 16.54 -8.41
C ALA A 168 -1.62 16.77 -9.60
N ALA A 169 -0.34 17.05 -9.35
CA ALA A 169 0.68 17.15 -10.39
C ALA A 169 1.06 15.77 -10.97
N ASP A 170 0.87 14.71 -10.19
CA ASP A 170 1.18 13.30 -10.51
C ASP A 170 -0.04 12.50 -11.02
N ALA A 171 -1.20 13.15 -11.19
CA ALA A 171 -2.49 12.54 -11.57
C ALA A 171 -2.84 12.60 -13.06
#